data_AF-A0A4V3RRX5-F1
#
_entry.id   AF-A0A4V3RRX5-F1
#
_cell.length_a   1.000
_cell.length_b   1.000
_cell.length_c   1.000
_cell.angle_alpha   90.00
_cell.angle_beta   90.00
_cell.angle_gamma   90.00
#
_symmetry.space_group_name_H-M   'P 1'
#
loop_
_entity.id
_entity.type
_entity.pdbx_description
1 polymer ?
#
loop_
_entity_poly.entity_id
_entity_poly.type
_entity_poly.pdbx_seq_one_letter_code
_entity_poly.pdbx_strand_id
1 'polypeptide(L)'
;MNKEEVLKKARKEGNKEYEKEERGRYSVFLSVVVLIGLQCVLLFLRDHGMDWEATLFGQGVLTVVWCGWPLCQFIRTRNKENLLLVVFGLAAWGIPLLSTFMKGR
;
A
#
# COMPACT_ATOMS: atom_id res chain seq x y z
N MET A 1 -11.16 -17.70 -27.48
CA MET A 1 -12.09 -16.74 -26.85
C MET A 1 -11.25 -15.63 -26.24
N ASN A 2 -11.37 -14.41 -26.76
CA ASN A 2 -10.43 -13.33 -26.43
C ASN A 2 -10.80 -12.72 -25.06
N LYS A 3 -9.80 -12.40 -24.22
CA LYS A 3 -10.01 -11.99 -22.81
C LYS A 3 -10.94 -10.77 -22.70
N GLU A 4 -10.90 -9.88 -23.68
CA GLU A 4 -11.75 -8.70 -23.81
C GLU A 4 -13.23 -9.02 -24.10
N GLU A 5 -13.53 -10.12 -24.79
CA GLU A 5 -14.91 -10.52 -25.08
C GLU A 5 -15.59 -11.09 -23.84
N VAL A 6 -14.84 -11.83 -23.01
CA VAL A 6 -15.31 -12.33 -21.71
C VAL A 6 -15.60 -11.16 -20.76
N LEU A 7 -14.71 -10.17 -20.76
CA LEU A 7 -14.86 -8.93 -19.97
C LEU A 7 -16.08 -8.11 -20.41
N LYS A 8 -16.33 -7.98 -21.73
CA LYS A 8 -17.52 -7.30 -22.24
C LYS A 8 -18.81 -8.04 -21.89
N LYS A 9 -18.81 -9.38 -21.88
CA LYS A 9 -19.98 -10.19 -21.54
C LYS A 9 -20.33 -10.10 -20.05
N ALA A 10 -19.34 -10.21 -19.16
CA ALA A 10 -19.53 -10.08 -17.72
C ALA A 10 -20.03 -8.69 -17.28
N ARG A 11 -19.56 -7.62 -17.93
CA ARG A 11 -20.03 -6.25 -17.69
C ARG A 11 -21.48 -6.05 -18.16
N LYS A 12 -21.91 -6.75 -19.22
CA LYS A 12 -23.29 -6.70 -19.75
C LYS A 12 -24.29 -7.47 -18.88
N GLU A 13 -23.84 -8.50 -18.19
CA GLU A 13 -24.66 -9.34 -17.30
C GLU A 13 -24.87 -8.73 -15.89
N GLY A 14 -24.33 -7.53 -15.62
CA GLY A 14 -24.54 -6.84 -14.34
C GLY A 14 -23.94 -7.60 -13.16
N ASN A 15 -22.88 -8.38 -13.41
CA ASN A 15 -22.31 -9.25 -12.40
C ASN A 15 -21.54 -8.43 -11.35
N LYS A 16 -22.20 -8.10 -10.24
CA LYS A 16 -21.68 -7.28 -9.12
C LYS A 16 -20.37 -7.82 -8.53
N GLU A 17 -20.05 -9.08 -8.76
CA GLU A 17 -18.78 -9.70 -8.37
C GLU A 17 -17.58 -9.11 -9.13
N TYR A 18 -17.73 -8.84 -10.43
CA TYR A 18 -16.66 -8.25 -11.26
C TYR A 18 -16.40 -6.78 -10.92
N GLU A 19 -17.46 -6.01 -10.67
CA GLU A 19 -17.32 -4.61 -10.23
C GLU A 19 -16.58 -4.51 -8.88
N LYS A 20 -16.81 -5.47 -7.98
CA LYS A 20 -16.09 -5.56 -6.70
C LYS A 20 -14.61 -5.89 -6.89
N GLU A 21 -14.28 -6.80 -7.81
CA GLU A 21 -12.90 -7.21 -8.06
C GLU A 21 -12.08 -6.09 -8.74
N GLU A 22 -12.63 -5.40 -9.75
CA GLU A 22 -11.98 -4.21 -10.33
C GLU A 22 -11.85 -3.08 -9.30
N ARG A 23 -12.90 -2.74 -8.54
CA ARG A 23 -12.80 -1.75 -7.46
C ARG A 23 -11.74 -2.11 -6.44
N GLY A 24 -11.60 -3.39 -6.09
CA GLY A 24 -10.56 -3.86 -5.18
C GLY A 24 -9.16 -3.57 -5.71
N ARG A 25 -8.89 -3.89 -6.98
CA ARG A 25 -7.58 -3.64 -7.61
C ARG A 25 -7.28 -2.16 -7.78
N TYR A 26 -8.25 -1.35 -8.20
CA TYR A 26 -8.11 0.11 -8.27
C TYR A 26 -7.90 0.74 -6.90
N SER A 27 -8.58 0.25 -5.86
CA SER A 27 -8.41 0.72 -4.48
C SER A 27 -7.01 0.40 -3.96
N VAL A 28 -6.49 -0.81 -4.22
CA VAL A 28 -5.11 -1.20 -3.87
C VAL A 28 -4.09 -0.33 -4.62
N PHE A 29 -4.29 -0.10 -5.92
CA PHE A 29 -3.39 0.76 -6.69
C PHE A 29 -3.41 2.21 -6.21
N LEU A 30 -4.60 2.79 -6.02
CA LEU A 30 -4.76 4.16 -5.56
C LEU A 30 -4.14 4.35 -4.17
N SER A 31 -4.32 3.37 -3.28
CA SER A 31 -3.75 3.41 -1.94
C SER A 31 -2.22 3.29 -1.95
N VAL A 32 -1.63 2.50 -2.86
CA VAL A 32 -0.17 2.51 -3.10
C VAL A 32 0.31 3.89 -3.55
N VAL A 33 -0.37 4.52 -4.51
CA VAL A 33 -0.01 5.85 -5.03
C VAL A 33 -0.08 6.92 -3.93
N VAL A 34 -1.16 6.93 -3.14
CA VAL A 34 -1.32 7.83 -2.00
C VAL A 34 -0.21 7.63 -0.96
N LEU A 35 0.20 6.38 -0.72
CA LEU A 35 1.27 6.07 0.22
C LEU A 35 2.61 6.63 -0.22
N ILE A 36 2.96 6.45 -1.50
CA ILE A 36 4.18 7.00 -2.08
C ILE A 36 4.16 8.53 -1.98
N GLY A 37 3.01 9.16 -2.26
CA GLY A 37 2.83 10.59 -2.09
C GLY A 37 3.06 11.06 -0.64
N LEU A 38 2.44 10.41 0.34
CA LEU A 38 2.62 10.72 1.77
C LEU A 38 4.07 10.55 2.23
N GLN A 39 4.78 9.54 1.69
CA GLN A 39 6.20 9.34 1.95
C GLN A 39 7.07 10.47 1.39
N CYS A 40 6.82 10.89 0.15
CA CYS A 40 7.50 12.04 -0.43
C CYS A 40 7.26 13.31 0.40
N VAL A 41 6.03 13.51 0.91
CA VAL A 41 5.70 14.64 1.78
C VAL A 41 6.47 14.56 3.10
N LEU A 42 6.55 13.39 3.74
CA LEU A 42 7.33 13.21 4.98
C LEU A 42 8.82 13.47 4.77
N LEU A 43 9.40 13.01 3.67
CA LEU A 43 10.79 13.30 3.31
C LEU A 43 11.02 14.78 3.01
N PHE A 44 10.08 15.42 2.31
CA PHE A 44 10.14 16.86 2.04
C PHE A 44 10.07 17.69 3.32
N LEU A 45 9.15 17.35 4.24
CA LEU A 45 9.02 18.01 5.54
C LEU A 45 10.26 17.82 6.41
N ARG A 46 10.85 16.62 6.38
CA ARG A 46 12.14 16.34 7.03
C ARG A 46 13.23 17.29 6.51
N ASP A 47 13.35 17.45 5.19
CA ASP A 47 14.35 18.35 4.61
C ASP A 47 14.06 19.85 4.90
N HIS A 48 12.82 20.19 5.29
CA HIS A 48 12.40 21.55 5.67
C HIS A 48 12.40 21.80 7.19
N GLY A 49 13.07 20.96 7.97
CA GLY A 49 13.30 21.20 9.40
C GLY A 49 12.31 20.50 10.33
N MET A 50 11.52 19.55 9.84
CA MET A 50 10.75 18.66 10.72
C MET A 50 11.71 17.76 11.50
N ASP A 51 11.49 17.67 12.83
CA ASP A 51 12.32 16.86 13.71
C ASP A 51 12.40 15.41 13.25
N TRP A 52 13.58 14.83 13.46
CA TRP A 52 13.88 13.46 13.06
C TRP A 52 12.92 12.45 13.72
N GLU A 53 12.56 12.70 14.98
CA GLU A 53 11.64 11.88 15.77
C GLU A 53 10.23 11.89 15.18
N ALA A 54 9.76 13.06 14.75
CA ALA A 54 8.47 13.21 14.09
C ALA A 54 8.45 12.50 12.72
N THR A 55 9.58 12.52 12.00
CA THR A 55 9.71 11.79 10.72
C THR A 55 9.67 10.28 10.93
N LEU A 56 10.41 9.76 11.91
CA LEU A 56 10.38 8.34 12.27
C LEU A 56 8.99 7.90 12.75
N PHE A 57 8.37 8.71 13.60
CA PHE A 57 7.03 8.42 14.12
C PHE A 57 6.02 8.38 12.98
N GLY A 58 6.05 9.37 12.08
CA GLY A 58 5.20 9.39 10.88
C GLY A 58 5.42 8.17 9.99
N GLN A 59 6.68 7.77 9.77
CA GLN A 59 7.01 6.57 9.00
C GLN A 59 6.53 5.29 9.68
N GLY A 60 6.68 5.18 11.00
CA GLY A 60 6.22 4.04 11.79
C GLY A 60 4.69 3.90 11.74
N VAL A 61 3.96 5.00 11.94
CA VAL A 61 2.49 5.02 11.88
C VAL A 61 2.00 4.58 10.49
N LEU A 62 2.57 5.12 9.42
CA LEU A 62 2.20 4.73 8.06
C LEU A 62 2.53 3.26 7.77
N THR A 63 3.66 2.75 8.26
CA THR A 63 4.01 1.32 8.13
C THR A 63 2.98 0.45 8.83
N VAL A 64 2.57 0.80 10.05
CA VAL A 64 1.59 0.02 10.83
C VAL A 64 0.22 0.03 10.16
N VAL A 65 -0.23 1.19 9.67
CA VAL A 65 -1.51 1.28 8.94
C VAL A 65 -1.46 0.46 7.65
N TRP A 66 -0.33 0.53 6.92
CA TRP A 66 -0.18 -0.11 5.63
C TRP A 66 0.03 -1.61 5.70
N CYS A 67 0.79 -2.10 6.66
CA CYS A 67 0.97 -3.53 6.90
C CYS A 67 -0.22 -4.11 7.68
N GLY A 68 -0.85 -3.33 8.56
CA GLY A 68 -1.94 -3.78 9.42
C GLY A 68 -3.19 -4.20 8.65
N TRP A 69 -3.60 -3.44 7.64
CA TRP A 69 -4.76 -3.79 6.82
C TRP A 69 -4.63 -5.14 6.06
N PRO A 70 -3.59 -5.36 5.24
CA PRO A 70 -3.38 -6.64 4.57
C PRO A 70 -3.05 -7.76 5.55
N LEU A 71 -2.42 -7.48 6.70
CA LEU A 71 -2.20 -8.49 7.75
C LEU A 71 -3.52 -8.93 8.41
N CYS A 72 -4.43 -8.00 8.73
CA CYS A 72 -5.77 -8.31 9.22
C CYS A 72 -6.58 -9.10 8.18
N GLN A 73 -6.49 -8.73 6.91
CA GLN A 73 -7.10 -9.49 5.81
C GLN A 73 -6.49 -10.89 5.67
N PHE A 74 -5.17 -11.03 5.82
CA PHE A 74 -4.49 -12.32 5.82
C PHE A 74 -4.98 -13.22 6.96
N ILE A 75 -5.09 -12.69 8.19
CA ILE A 75 -5.59 -13.45 9.35
C ILE A 75 -7.01 -13.97 9.09
N ARG A 76 -7.85 -13.16 8.43
CA ARG A 76 -9.26 -13.50 8.17
C ARG A 76 -9.47 -14.44 6.98
N THR A 77 -8.66 -14.32 5.92
CA THR A 77 -8.87 -15.04 4.64
C THR A 77 -7.84 -16.12 4.37
N ARG A 78 -6.72 -16.14 5.11
CA ARG A 78 -5.52 -16.99 4.86
C ARG A 78 -4.96 -16.87 3.43
N ASN A 79 -5.33 -15.83 2.67
CA ASN A 79 -4.86 -15.63 1.31
C ASN A 79 -3.38 -15.18 1.30
N LYS A 80 -2.50 -15.99 0.71
CA LYS A 80 -1.06 -15.73 0.60
C LYS A 80 -0.70 -14.43 -0.14
N GLU A 81 -1.57 -13.95 -1.03
CA GLU A 81 -1.37 -12.68 -1.73
C GLU A 81 -1.34 -11.49 -0.75
N ASN A 82 -2.13 -11.54 0.32
CA ASN A 82 -2.11 -10.53 1.36
C ASN A 82 -0.81 -10.55 2.16
N LEU A 83 -0.19 -11.73 2.32
CA LEU A 83 1.12 -11.86 2.95
C LEU A 83 2.22 -11.23 2.08
N LEU A 84 2.16 -11.42 0.77
CA LEU A 84 3.07 -10.79 -0.20
C LEU A 84 2.96 -9.26 -0.14
N LEU A 85 1.75 -8.71 -0.02
CA LEU A 85 1.53 -7.28 0.16
C LEU A 85 2.15 -6.75 1.45
N VAL A 86 2.06 -7.50 2.55
CA VAL A 86 2.72 -7.14 3.83
C VAL A 86 4.24 -7.10 3.66
N VAL A 87 4.83 -8.12 3.02
CA VAL A 87 6.28 -8.20 2.81
C VAL A 87 6.77 -7.09 1.89
N PHE A 88 6.06 -6.81 0.79
CA PHE A 88 6.37 -5.68 -0.09
C PHE A 88 6.25 -4.35 0.62
N GLY A 89 5.23 -4.18 1.47
CA GLY A 89 5.12 -3.04 2.36
C GLY A 89 6.38 -2.92 3.21
N LEU A 90 6.69 -3.91 4.04
CA LEU A 90 7.86 -3.89 4.91
C LEU A 90 9.17 -3.61 4.17
N ALA A 91 9.38 -4.19 2.98
CA ALA A 91 10.55 -3.95 2.16
C ALA A 91 10.63 -2.50 1.63
N ALA A 92 9.51 -1.95 1.16
CA ALA A 92 9.42 -0.55 0.71
C ALA A 92 9.64 0.44 1.87
N TRP A 93 9.29 0.05 3.09
CA TRP A 93 9.48 0.84 4.30
C TRP A 93 10.88 0.69 4.91
N GLY A 94 11.54 -0.44 4.69
CA GLY A 94 12.89 -0.70 5.17
C GLY A 94 13.94 0.25 4.58
N ILE A 95 13.82 0.62 3.30
CA ILE A 95 14.82 1.49 2.63
C ILE A 95 14.79 2.93 3.17
N PRO A 96 13.61 3.61 3.28
CA PRO A 96 13.53 4.91 3.91
C PRO A 96 13.94 4.88 5.38
N LEU A 97 13.50 3.87 6.16
CA LEU A 97 13.88 3.74 7.57
C LEU A 97 15.39 3.60 7.74
N LEU A 98 16.04 2.75 6.95
CA LEU A 98 17.51 2.59 6.96
C LEU A 98 18.22 3.90 6.60
N SER A 99 17.73 4.64 5.60
CA SER A 99 18.27 5.97 5.26
C SER A 99 18.11 6.98 6.41
N THR A 100 16.96 6.97 7.09
CA THR A 100 16.71 7.81 8.26
C THR A 100 17.62 7.45 9.43
N PHE A 101 17.84 6.16 9.70
CA PHE A 101 18.78 5.68 10.73
C PHE A 101 20.24 5.99 10.41
N MET A 102 20.67 5.87 9.14
CA MET A 102 22.06 6.15 8.76
C MET A 102 22.41 7.64 8.76
N LYS A 103 21.44 8.53 8.50
CA LYS A 103 21.64 9.99 8.44
C LYS A 103 21.35 10.69 9.77
N GLY A 104 20.91 9.96 10.79
CA GLY A 104 20.80 10.41 12.18
C GLY A 104 22.07 10.19 13.03
N ARG A 105 23.13 9.64 12.43
CA ARG A 105 24.51 9.68 12.93
C ARG A 105 25.27 10.82 12.26
#